data_AF-W1YCV3-F1
#
_entry.id   AF-W1YCV3-F1
#
_cell.length_a   1.000
_cell.length_b   1.000
_cell.length_c   1.000
_cell.angle_alpha   90.00
_cell.angle_beta   90.00
_cell.angle_gamma   90.00
#
_symmetry.space_group_name_H-M   'P 1'
#
loop_
_entity.id
_entity.type
_entity.pdbx_description
1 polymer ?
#
loop_
_entity_poly.entity_id
_entity_poly.type
_entity_poly.pdbx_seq_one_letter_code
_entity_poly.pdbx_strand_id
1 'polypeptide(L)'
;RDIITTVKRRYPIAQLVLFPTLVQGEQAADDIVRNIQRADAQGDFDTMIIGRGGGSIEDLWPFNEEKVARAIHAATTPIISSVGHETDVT
;
A
#
# COMPACT_ATOMS: atom_id res chain seq x y z
N ARG A 1 2.48 7.51 -7.86
CA ARG A 1 3.56 7.90 -8.80
C ARG A 1 4.78 8.43 -8.04
N ASP A 2 4.56 9.18 -6.95
CA ASP A 2 5.64 9.83 -6.18
C ASP A 2 6.61 8.87 -5.49
N ILE A 3 6.12 7.72 -5.01
CA ILE A 3 6.98 6.66 -4.44
C ILE A 3 7.99 6.20 -5.49
N ILE A 4 7.54 5.84 -6.69
CA ILE A 4 8.41 5.38 -7.78
C ILE A 4 9.44 6.46 -8.15
N THR A 5 9.00 7.71 -8.31
CA THR A 5 9.89 8.84 -8.63
C THR A 5 10.94 9.05 -7.52
N THR A 6 10.51 8.98 -6.25
CA THR A 6 11.39 9.23 -5.10
C THR A 6 12.41 8.12 -4.92
N VAL A 7 12.00 6.85 -5.04
CA VAL A 7 12.92 5.71 -4.95
C VAL A 7 13.92 5.76 -6.11
N LYS A 8 13.48 5.97 -7.35
CA LYS A 8 14.40 6.10 -8.49
C LYS A 8 15.41 7.23 -8.32
N ARG A 9 15.04 8.33 -7.66
CA ARG A 9 15.92 9.47 -7.40
C ARG A 9 16.87 9.24 -6.23
N ARG A 10 16.38 8.68 -5.11
CA ARG A 10 17.13 8.59 -3.84
C ARG A 10 17.81 7.25 -3.62
N TYR A 11 17.32 6.19 -4.24
CA TYR A 11 17.82 4.82 -4.10
C TYR A 11 17.61 4.00 -5.39
N PRO A 12 18.30 4.35 -6.49
CA PRO A 12 18.05 3.81 -7.84
C PRO A 12 18.35 2.32 -8.00
N ILE A 13 19.08 1.71 -7.05
CA ILE A 13 19.41 0.28 -7.10
C ILE A 13 18.26 -0.62 -6.61
N ALA A 14 17.26 -0.06 -5.92
CA ALA A 14 16.08 -0.83 -5.54
C ALA A 14 15.25 -1.22 -6.77
N GLN A 15 14.88 -2.50 -6.82
CA GLN A 15 13.91 -3.00 -7.78
C GLN A 15 12.50 -2.71 -7.25
N LEU A 16 11.61 -2.29 -8.15
CA LEU A 16 10.23 -1.95 -7.81
C LEU A 16 9.28 -2.77 -8.67
N VAL A 17 8.38 -3.50 -8.01
CA VAL A 17 7.23 -4.16 -8.63
C VAL A 17 5.98 -3.45 -8.15
N LEU A 18 5.12 -3.05 -9.10
CA LEU A 18 3.87 -2.37 -8.79
C LEU A 18 2.72 -3.39 -8.81
N PHE A 19 1.97 -3.43 -7.71
CA PHE A 19 0.69 -4.13 -7.62
C PHE A 19 -0.44 -3.09 -7.68
N PRO A 20 -1.07 -2.87 -8.84
CA PRO A 20 -2.20 -1.95 -8.95
C PRO A 20 -3.32 -2.40 -8.02
N THR A 21 -3.75 -1.51 -7.13
CA THR A 21 -4.70 -1.82 -6.06
C THR A 21 -5.73 -0.69 -5.98
N LEU A 22 -7.00 -1.04 -5.86
CA LEU A 22 -8.08 -0.14 -5.50
C LEU A 22 -7.87 0.33 -4.06
N VAL A 23 -7.88 1.64 -3.88
CA VAL A 23 -7.61 2.30 -2.58
C VAL A 23 -8.79 3.13 -2.10
N GLN A 24 -9.92 3.09 -2.83
CA GLN A 24 -11.16 3.79 -2.52
C GLN A 24 -12.36 3.02 -3.08
N GLY A 25 -13.53 3.22 -2.47
CA GLY A 25 -14.76 2.52 -2.81
C GLY A 25 -14.90 1.16 -2.12
N GLU A 26 -16.09 0.56 -2.23
CA GLU A 26 -16.49 -0.64 -1.46
C GLU A 26 -15.60 -1.87 -1.71
N GLN A 27 -15.01 -1.98 -2.90
CA GLN A 27 -14.16 -3.11 -3.28
C GLN A 27 -12.69 -2.93 -2.89
N ALA A 28 -12.30 -1.76 -2.39
CA ALA A 28 -10.91 -1.43 -2.12
C ALA A 28 -10.27 -2.35 -1.08
N ALA A 29 -10.96 -2.57 0.05
CA ALA A 29 -10.38 -3.38 1.11
C ALA A 29 -10.18 -4.85 0.69
N ASP A 30 -11.07 -5.41 -0.14
CA ASP A 30 -10.87 -6.77 -0.68
C ASP A 30 -9.72 -6.83 -1.69
N ASP A 31 -9.53 -5.79 -2.49
CA ASP A 31 -8.40 -5.68 -3.41
C ASP A 31 -7.06 -5.52 -2.67
N ILE A 32 -7.04 -4.70 -1.61
CA ILE A 32 -5.88 -4.53 -0.72
C ILE A 32 -5.49 -5.88 -0.12
N VAL A 33 -6.43 -6.61 0.48
CA VAL A 33 -6.16 -7.94 1.06
C VAL A 33 -5.59 -8.90 0.01
N ARG A 34 -6.22 -8.97 -1.15
CA ARG A 34 -5.80 -9.87 -2.23
C ARG A 34 -4.38 -9.55 -2.71
N ASN A 35 -4.04 -8.29 -2.88
CA ASN A 35 -2.71 -7.91 -3.35
C ASN A 35 -1.63 -8.06 -2.26
N ILE A 36 -1.97 -7.86 -0.98
CA ILE A 36 -1.06 -8.20 0.12
C ILE A 36 -0.71 -9.69 0.07
N GLN A 37 -1.72 -10.56 0.02
CA GLN A 37 -1.52 -12.01 -0.01
C GLN A 37 -0.76 -12.46 -1.27
N ARG A 38 -1.06 -11.85 -2.42
CA ARG A 38 -0.37 -12.17 -3.67
C ARG A 38 1.10 -11.77 -3.65
N ALA A 39 1.43 -10.58 -3.14
CA ALA A 39 2.81 -10.13 -3.02
C ALA A 39 3.58 -10.99 -2.01
N ASP A 40 2.99 -11.26 -0.85
CA ASP A 40 3.62 -12.09 0.18
C ASP A 40 3.85 -13.54 -0.29
N ALA A 41 2.93 -14.11 -1.06
CA ALA A 41 3.07 -15.46 -1.60
C ALA A 41 4.14 -15.59 -2.70
N GLN A 42 4.54 -14.50 -3.37
CA GLN A 42 5.65 -14.54 -4.33
C GLN A 42 7.00 -14.71 -3.61
N GLY A 43 7.12 -14.20 -2.38
CA GLY A 43 8.24 -14.48 -1.47
C GLY A 43 9.59 -13.92 -1.90
N ASP A 44 9.65 -13.07 -2.92
CA ASP A 44 10.87 -12.50 -3.51
C ASP A 44 11.06 -11.01 -3.19
N PHE A 45 10.29 -10.47 -2.24
CA PHE A 45 10.35 -9.06 -1.84
C PHE A 45 10.97 -8.89 -0.45
N ASP A 46 11.88 -7.91 -0.32
CA ASP A 46 12.45 -7.53 0.98
C ASP A 46 11.46 -6.72 1.83
N THR A 47 10.55 -5.98 1.20
CA THR A 47 9.54 -5.15 1.85
C THR A 47 8.42 -4.77 0.88
N MET A 48 7.26 -4.42 1.46
CA MET A 48 6.09 -3.92 0.74
C MET A 48 5.68 -2.56 1.27
N ILE A 49 5.25 -1.67 0.38
CA ILE A 49 4.62 -0.40 0.75
C ILE A 49 3.15 -0.47 0.36
N ILE A 50 2.26 -0.41 1.35
CA ILE A 50 0.84 -0.16 1.10
C ILE A 50 0.61 1.34 1.26
N GLY A 51 -0.06 1.96 0.30
CA GLY A 51 -0.22 3.40 0.38
C GLY A 51 -1.19 3.97 -0.62
N ARG A 52 -1.65 5.16 -0.28
CA ARG A 52 -2.51 6.02 -1.08
C ARG A 52 -1.95 7.44 -0.99
N GLY A 53 -2.16 8.24 -2.04
CA GLY A 53 -1.99 9.69 -1.94
C GLY A 53 -3.02 10.32 -0.98
N GLY A 54 -3.08 11.65 -0.96
CA GLY A 54 -4.06 12.38 -0.15
C GLY A 54 -5.51 12.10 -0.55
N GLY A 55 -6.43 12.50 0.32
CA GLY A 55 -7.89 12.42 0.14
C GLY A 55 -8.58 12.52 1.49
N SER A 56 -9.92 12.40 1.51
CA SER A 56 -10.66 12.54 2.77
C SER A 56 -10.47 11.31 3.66
N ILE A 57 -10.86 11.41 4.93
CA ILE A 57 -10.79 10.27 5.86
C ILE A 57 -11.66 9.09 5.42
N GLU A 58 -12.79 9.39 4.76
CA GLU A 58 -13.71 8.38 4.21
C GLU A 58 -13.02 7.54 3.13
N ASP A 59 -12.21 8.19 2.30
CA ASP A 59 -11.46 7.48 1.27
C ASP A 59 -10.33 6.59 1.85
N LEU A 60 -9.96 6.81 3.11
CA LEU A 60 -8.92 6.04 3.81
C LEU A 60 -9.51 4.88 4.62
N TRP A 61 -10.84 4.87 4.77
CA TRP A 61 -11.57 3.83 5.50
C TRP A 61 -11.23 2.39 5.07
N PRO A 62 -11.02 2.08 3.78
CA PRO A 62 -10.66 0.72 3.37
C PRO A 62 -9.42 0.16 4.08
N PHE A 63 -8.48 1.00 4.48
CA PHE A 63 -7.28 0.60 5.22
C PHE A 63 -7.54 0.30 6.70
N ASN A 64 -8.66 0.79 7.25
CA ASN A 64 -9.08 0.57 8.64
C ASN A 64 -9.95 -0.68 8.80
N GLU A 65 -10.37 -1.33 7.71
CA GLU A 65 -11.16 -2.54 7.79
C GLU A 65 -10.37 -3.68 8.45
N GLU A 66 -11.03 -4.44 9.33
CA GLU A 66 -10.43 -5.52 10.10
C GLU A 66 -9.73 -6.56 9.21
N LYS A 67 -10.31 -6.86 8.03
CA LYS A 67 -9.72 -7.81 7.08
C LYS A 67 -8.36 -7.35 6.55
N VAL A 68 -8.15 -6.04 6.38
CA VAL A 68 -6.87 -5.46 5.97
C VAL A 68 -5.88 -5.56 7.13
N ALA A 69 -6.28 -5.21 8.34
CA ALA A 69 -5.43 -5.37 9.53
C ALA A 69 -4.98 -6.82 9.74
N ARG A 70 -5.89 -7.79 9.56
CA ARG A 70 -5.58 -9.23 9.63
C ARG A 70 -4.63 -9.68 8.53
N ALA A 71 -4.81 -9.19 7.30
CA ALA A 71 -3.91 -9.49 6.19
C ALA A 71 -2.50 -8.95 6.43
N ILE A 72 -2.39 -7.72 6.96
CA ILE A 72 -1.10 -7.13 7.35
C ILE A 72 -0.43 -7.96 8.45
N HIS A 73 -1.19 -8.37 9.47
CA HIS A 73 -0.68 -9.18 10.57
C HIS A 73 -0.18 -10.56 10.12
N ALA A 74 -0.85 -11.17 9.14
CA ALA A 74 -0.49 -12.48 8.62
C ALA A 74 0.68 -12.48 7.62
N ALA A 75 1.04 -11.30 7.07
CA ALA A 75 2.09 -11.18 6.07
C ALA A 75 3.48 -11.49 6.67
N THR A 76 4.28 -12.26 5.93
CA THR A 76 5.67 -12.56 6.30
C THR A 76 6.64 -11.48 5.82
N THR A 77 6.32 -10.84 4.69
CA THR A 77 7.04 -9.73 4.11
C THR A 77 6.78 -8.44 4.92
N PRO A 78 7.80 -7.70 5.36
CA PRO A 78 7.61 -6.47 6.14
C PRO A 78 6.83 -5.39 5.37
N ILE A 79 5.75 -4.89 5.98
CA ILE A 79 4.87 -3.88 5.39
C ILE A 79 5.11 -2.50 6.01
N ILE A 80 5.29 -1.49 5.15
CA ILE A 80 5.31 -0.07 5.49
C ILE A 80 3.96 0.55 5.07
N SER A 81 3.28 1.21 6.01
CA SER A 81 2.09 2.01 5.71
C SER A 81 2.49 3.42 5.26
N SER A 82 2.06 3.79 4.06
CA SER A 82 2.20 5.12 3.46
C SER A 82 0.82 5.67 3.14
N VAL A 83 -0.01 5.79 4.18
CA VAL A 83 -1.39 6.26 4.12
C VAL A 83 -1.45 7.62 4.81
N GLY A 84 -1.50 8.71 4.04
CA GLY A 84 -1.54 10.08 4.56
C GLY A 84 -2.96 10.64 4.64
N HIS A 85 -3.19 11.58 5.57
CA HIS A 85 -4.50 12.19 5.85
C HIS A 85 -4.62 13.68 5.45
N GLU A 86 -3.65 14.27 4.74
CA GLU A 86 -3.70 15.72 4.51
C GLU A 86 -3.66 16.12 3.03
N THR A 87 -4.67 16.91 2.65
CA THR A 87 -4.57 17.90 1.57
C THR A 87 -3.45 18.86 1.92
N ASP A 88 -2.38 18.85 1.13
CA ASP A 88 -1.31 19.84 1.15
C ASP A 88 -1.94 21.24 0.93
N VAL A 89 -2.20 21.98 2.01
CA VAL A 89 -2.59 23.39 1.96
C VAL A 89 -1.34 24.24 2.10
N THR A 90 -0.60 24.39 1.00
CA THR A 90 0.38 25.47 0.83
C THR A 90 -0.14 26.49 -0.16
#